data_AF-R2SMS1-F1
#
_entry.id   AF-R2SMS1-F1
#
_cell.length_a   1.000
_cell.length_b   1.000
_cell.length_c   1.000
_cell.angle_alpha   90.00
_cell.angle_beta   90.00
_cell.angle_gamma   90.00
#
_symmetry.space_group_name_H-M   'P 1'
#
loop_
_entity.id
_entity.type
_entity.pdbx_description
1 polymer ?
#
loop_
_entity_poly.entity_id
_entity_poly.type
_entity_poly.pdbx_seq_one_letter_code
_entity_poly.pdbx_strand_id
1 'polypeptide(L)'
;MQKYTPTNDLLFRKMLTSKDSGVILKAFVKDMLGKEFKTLTPRETYHIDSYKKTHDTMKIMRTEVDVLAVAEDGSQVTIEML
;
A
#
# COMPACT_ATOMS: atom_id res chain seq x y z
N MET A 1 -1.92 3.18 25.68
CA MET A 1 -2.05 2.12 24.65
C MET A 1 -1.66 2.76 23.31
N GLN A 2 -0.74 2.18 22.56
CA GLN A 2 -0.33 2.74 21.25
C GLN A 2 -1.50 2.62 20.27
N LYS A 3 -1.87 3.72 19.62
CA LYS A 3 -2.97 3.74 18.64
C LYS A 3 -2.41 3.32 17.29
N TYR A 4 -2.80 2.13 16.84
CA TYR A 4 -2.44 1.66 15.50
C TYR A 4 -3.31 2.38 14.46
N THR A 5 -2.66 2.92 13.44
CA THR A 5 -3.24 3.50 12.23
C THR A 5 -2.64 2.76 11.03
N PRO A 6 -3.29 2.78 9.85
CA PRO A 6 -2.72 2.20 8.64
C PRO A 6 -1.29 2.71 8.34
N THR A 7 -1.02 3.97 8.68
CA THR A 7 0.29 4.63 8.57
C THR A 7 1.31 4.31 9.65
N ASN A 8 1.01 3.43 10.61
CA ASN A 8 2.02 2.89 11.52
C ASN A 8 1.91 1.36 11.68
N ASP A 9 1.22 0.71 10.74
CA ASP A 9 0.97 -0.72 10.74
C ASP A 9 1.72 -1.42 9.60
N LEU A 10 2.66 -2.30 9.99
CA LEU A 10 3.41 -3.14 9.06
C LEU A 10 2.51 -4.08 8.26
N LEU A 11 1.47 -4.64 8.89
CA LEU A 11 0.55 -5.55 8.24
C LEU A 11 -0.18 -4.85 7.10
N PHE A 12 -0.57 -3.59 7.30
CA PHE A 12 -1.22 -2.78 6.27
C PHE A 12 -0.31 -2.65 5.03
N ARG A 13 0.94 -2.21 5.22
CA ARG A 13 1.93 -2.12 4.14
C ARG A 13 2.17 -3.47 3.47
N LYS A 14 2.37 -4.53 4.25
CA LYS A 14 2.63 -5.88 3.74
C LYS A 14 1.45 -6.40 2.90
N MET A 15 0.22 -6.22 3.36
CA MET A 15 -0.97 -6.71 2.66
C MET A 15 -1.21 -5.97 1.35
N LEU A 16 -0.93 -4.67 1.29
CA LEU A 16 -1.27 -3.85 0.11
C LEU A 16 -0.13 -3.72 -0.90
N THR A 17 1.12 -3.96 -0.50
CA THR A 17 2.27 -3.70 -1.39
C THR A 17 3.21 -4.87 -1.63
N SER A 18 2.86 -6.09 -1.19
CA SER A 18 3.65 -7.28 -1.54
C SER A 18 3.41 -7.69 -3.00
N LYS A 19 4.43 -8.30 -3.62
CA LYS A 19 4.37 -8.74 -5.03
C LYS A 19 3.15 -9.61 -5.35
N ASP A 20 2.80 -10.53 -4.44
CA ASP A 20 1.72 -11.50 -4.65
C ASP A 20 0.38 -11.03 -4.05
N SER A 21 0.30 -9.80 -3.52
CA SER A 21 -0.90 -9.29 -2.85
C SER A 21 -1.75 -8.35 -3.71
N GLY A 22 -1.49 -8.29 -5.02
CA GLY A 22 -2.23 -7.42 -5.95
C GLY A 22 -3.75 -7.65 -5.97
N VAL A 23 -4.21 -8.88 -5.73
CA VAL A 23 -5.65 -9.20 -5.62
C VAL A 23 -6.28 -8.50 -4.41
N ILE A 24 -5.56 -8.45 -3.28
CA ILE A 24 -6.02 -7.78 -2.06
C ILE A 24 -6.09 -6.28 -2.30
N LEU A 25 -5.05 -5.69 -2.90
CA LEU A 25 -5.05 -4.26 -3.25
C LEU A 25 -6.20 -3.90 -4.17
N LYS A 26 -6.46 -4.71 -5.21
CA LYS A 26 -7.56 -4.49 -6.15
C LYS A 26 -8.92 -4.54 -5.47
N ALA A 27 -9.16 -5.55 -4.63
CA ALA A 27 -10.40 -5.67 -3.88
C ALA A 27 -10.59 -4.50 -2.91
N PHE A 28 -9.55 -4.15 -2.16
CA PHE A 28 -9.57 -3.04 -1.21
C PHE A 28 -9.91 -1.70 -1.89
N VAL A 29 -9.23 -1.35 -2.98
CA VAL A 29 -9.50 -0.11 -3.72
C VAL A 29 -10.92 -0.09 -4.29
N LYS A 30 -11.39 -1.22 -4.81
CA LYS A 30 -12.76 -1.35 -5.32
C LYS A 30 -13.80 -1.10 -4.22
N ASP A 31 -13.63 -1.73 -3.06
CA ASP A 31 -14.58 -1.59 -1.95
C ASP A 31 -14.56 -0.17 -1.36
N MET A 32 -13.38 0.45 -1.26
CA MET A 32 -13.23 1.79 -0.69
C MET A 32 -13.73 2.91 -1.61
N LEU A 33 -13.47 2.81 -2.92
CA LEU A 33 -13.75 3.89 -3.88
C LEU A 33 -14.96 3.63 -4.77
N GLY A 34 -15.50 2.40 -4.76
CA GLY A 34 -16.56 1.98 -5.69
C GLY A 34 -16.12 1.97 -7.16
N LYS A 35 -14.82 1.94 -7.42
CA LYS A 35 -14.23 2.07 -8.77
C LYS A 35 -13.23 0.96 -9.05
N GLU A 36 -13.23 0.48 -10.29
CA GLU A 36 -12.19 -0.41 -10.79
C GLU A 36 -11.16 0.38 -11.61
N PHE A 37 -9.92 -0.04 -11.49
CA PHE A 37 -8.79 0.47 -12.26
C PHE A 37 -8.22 -0.67 -13.10
N LYS A 38 -7.73 -0.32 -14.28
CA LYS A 38 -7.07 -1.25 -15.19
C LYS A 38 -5.83 -1.86 -14.57
N THR A 39 -5.02 -1.02 -13.93
CA THR A 39 -3.85 -1.44 -13.16
C THR A 39 -3.72 -0.65 -11.86
N LEU A 40 -3.26 -1.33 -10.82
CA LEU A 40 -2.90 -0.75 -9.53
C LEU A 40 -1.47 -1.20 -9.20
N THR A 41 -0.55 -0.24 -9.12
CA THR A 41 0.86 -0.51 -8.86
C THR A 41 1.31 0.24 -7.63
N PRO A 42 1.62 -0.44 -6.51
CA PRO A 42 2.28 0.19 -5.37
C PRO A 42 3.57 0.87 -5.80
N ARG A 43 3.81 2.11 -5.37
CA ARG A 43 5.07 2.81 -5.65
C ARG A 43 6.26 2.15 -4.95
N GLU A 44 6.02 1.61 -3.76
CA GLU A 44 7.02 0.85 -3.01
C GLU A 44 6.53 -0.57 -2.71
N THR A 45 7.21 -1.57 -3.27
CA THR A 45 6.92 -2.98 -2.98
C THR A 45 7.49 -3.36 -1.61
N TYR A 46 6.68 -4.03 -0.79
CA TYR A 46 7.13 -4.54 0.49
C TYR A 46 8.10 -5.72 0.31
N HIS A 47 9.23 -5.64 1.01
CA HIS A 47 10.19 -6.74 1.15
C HIS A 47 10.63 -6.87 2.61
N ILE A 48 10.64 -8.11 3.12
CA ILE A 48 11.00 -8.39 4.52
C ILE A 48 12.44 -7.95 4.86
N ASP A 49 13.35 -7.96 3.88
CA ASP A 49 14.74 -7.55 4.09
C ASP A 49 14.87 -6.03 4.23
N SER A 50 14.08 -5.26 3.47
CA SER A 50 13.99 -3.79 3.62
C SER A 50 13.42 -3.40 4.98
N TYR A 51 12.45 -4.18 5.48
CA TYR A 51 11.90 -4.02 6.82
C TYR A 51 12.94 -4.27 7.91
N LYS A 52 13.67 -5.40 7.86
CA LYS A 52 14.67 -5.73 8.89
C LYS A 52 15.75 -4.65 9.03
N LYS A 53 16.22 -4.09 7.91
CA LYS A 53 17.22 -3.00 7.90
C LYS A 53 16.74 -1.73 8.61
N THR A 54 15.44 -1.46 8.60
CA THR A 54 14.85 -0.24 9.19
C THR A 54 14.31 -0.49 10.60
N HIS A 55 13.91 -1.73 10.91
CA HIS A 55 13.43 -2.15 12.22
C HIS A 55 14.47 -1.98 13.33
N ASP A 56 15.74 -2.35 13.06
CA ASP A 56 16.83 -2.20 14.04
C ASP A 56 17.11 -0.73 14.40
N THR A 57 16.61 0.21 13.59
CA THR A 57 16.69 1.66 13.85
C THR A 57 15.42 2.25 14.50
N MET A 58 14.45 1.41 14.90
CA MET A 58 13.13 1.80 15.47
C MET A 58 12.32 2.81 14.62
N LYS A 59 12.69 3.04 13.35
CA LYS A 59 12.11 4.08 12.48
C LYS A 59 10.85 3.65 11.72
N ILE A 60 10.19 2.57 12.12
CA ILE A 60 8.88 2.21 11.56
C ILE A 60 7.82 3.06 12.26
N MET A 61 7.84 4.36 11.98
CA MET A 61 6.83 5.31 12.47
C MET A 61 5.87 5.72 11.36
N ARG A 62 6.20 5.43 10.09
CA ARG A 62 5.40 5.83 8.92
C ARG A 62 5.39 4.75 7.85
N THR A 63 4.23 4.16 7.62
CA THR A 63 3.92 3.14 6.59
C THR A 63 2.93 3.73 5.58
N GLU A 64 3.37 4.75 4.85
CA GLU A 64 2.59 5.29 3.73
C GLU A 64 2.54 4.28 2.59
N VAL A 65 1.37 4.19 1.95
CA VAL A 65 1.13 3.35 0.79
C VAL A 65 0.59 4.24 -0.33
N ASP A 66 1.45 4.49 -1.31
CA ASP A 66 1.07 5.17 -2.54
C ASP A 66 0.88 4.16 -3.66
N VAL A 67 -0.21 4.32 -4.41
CA VAL A 67 -0.55 3.44 -5.52
C VAL A 67 -0.77 4.27 -6.77
N LEU A 68 0.01 3.97 -7.81
CA LEU A 68 -0.27 4.46 -9.16
C LEU A 68 -1.45 3.65 -9.71
N ALA A 69 -2.55 4.33 -9.99
CA ALA A 69 -3.73 3.74 -10.58
C ALA A 69 -3.91 4.25 -12.01
N VAL A 70 -4.19 3.33 -12.94
CA VAL A 70 -4.49 3.65 -14.34
C VAL A 70 -5.95 3.29 -14.59
N ALA A 71 -6.75 4.27 -14.97
CA ALA A 71 -8.15 4.05 -15.32
C ALA A 71 -8.31 3.44 -16.72
N GLU A 72 -9.52 3.02 -17.06
CA GLU A 72 -9.82 2.40 -18.36
C GLU A 72 -9.56 3.34 -19.56
N ASP A 73 -9.75 4.65 -19.37
CA ASP A 73 -9.46 5.68 -20.38
C ASP A 73 -7.95 6.00 -20.52
N GLY A 74 -7.10 5.33 -19.74
CA GLY A 74 -5.66 5.55 -19.72
C GLY A 74 -5.20 6.72 -18.84
N SER A 75 -6.13 7.45 -18.21
CA SER A 75 -5.76 8.48 -17.23
C SER A 75 -5.08 7.87 -16.01
N GLN A 76 -4.16 8.65 -15.43
CA GLN A 76 -3.35 8.22 -14.29
C GLN A 76 -3.69 9.05 -13.06
N VAL A 77 -3.88 8.38 -11.93
CA VAL A 77 -4.09 9.01 -10.63
C VAL A 77 -3.20 8.34 -9.59
N THR A 78 -2.82 9.10 -8.56
CA THR A 78 -2.16 8.52 -7.38
C THR A 78 -3.22 8.37 -6.30
N ILE A 79 -3.34 7.17 -5.73
CA ILE A 79 -4.13 6.89 -4.54
C ILE A 79 -3.15 6.92 -3.36
N GLU A 80 -3.30 7.92 -2.49
CA GLU A 80 -2.49 8.09 -1.29
C GLU A 80 -3.27 7.52 -0.09
N MET A 81 -2.62 6.65 0.70
CA MET A 81 -3.20 6.08 1.92
C MET A 81 -2.35 6.55 3.11
N LEU A 82 -2.92 7.51 3.87
CA LEU A 82 -2.33 8.23 4.99
C LEU A 82 -3.02 7.91 6.32
#